data_AF-A0A2E9ZRN4-F1
#
_entry.id   AF-A0A2E9ZRN4-F1
#
_cell.length_a   1.000
_cell.length_b   1.000
_cell.length_c   1.000
_cell.angle_alpha   90.00
_cell.angle_beta   90.00
_cell.angle_gamma   90.00
#
_symmetry.space_group_name_H-M   'P 1'
#
loop_
_entity.id
_entity.type
_entity.pdbx_description
1 polymer ?
#
loop_
_entity_poly.entity_id
_entity_poly.type
_entity_poly.pdbx_seq_one_letter_code
_entity_poly.pdbx_strand_id
1 'polypeptide(L)'
;MKTIVHALLLLAFCASVRADERTKTFLKQHCIRCHGDNKQKADRRFDTLPTAIKKLDDLERYQEIVDQLNLGNMPPEDETQPTVAERAAMIARLTGKLTAARAELNTAGGHSVLRRLNAWEYRQTIGDLLGLNVDVWNPAEDFPEEVKVHGFDNNGAGLVTSGRLMDHYFAAAEEAIERATQFGARPVSKKYAQQTPFYFKGNDAKGLPKLFQTGRFRFVPESPYTDLYGRHYRGGHIGFLPLYRQGGVPHSGIYTIRVRAAAFGRVHDYGKALGDFRNGDPLVMEIAAVDRRGSVTSTGNVSKMTSLARIELTNEEPKWFEWEVYMEAGYEPEVRFRNGPLAAKRMVRVLTTQAADKPEFKPFINMKPSLEKGHGVLKAYKGPRLRVWEIGVEGPHVEAWPSAGHRALYG
;
A
#
# COMPACT_ATOMS: atom_id res chain seq x y z
N MET A 1 30.74 1.18 -65.89
CA MET A 1 30.06 1.13 -64.57
C MET A 1 29.30 -0.16 -64.29
N LYS A 2 28.70 -0.88 -65.27
CA LYS A 2 27.94 -2.13 -65.01
C LYS A 2 28.78 -3.36 -64.61
N THR A 3 30.07 -3.40 -64.97
CA THR A 3 31.00 -4.50 -64.65
C THR A 3 31.57 -4.44 -63.22
N ILE A 4 31.71 -3.25 -62.64
CA ILE A 4 32.22 -3.05 -61.28
C ILE A 4 31.17 -3.44 -60.23
N VAL A 5 29.88 -3.18 -60.50
CA VAL A 5 28.77 -3.55 -59.62
C VAL A 5 28.59 -5.07 -59.52
N HIS A 6 28.82 -5.81 -60.62
CA HIS A 6 28.77 -7.28 -60.59
C HIS A 6 29.93 -7.88 -59.78
N ALA A 7 31.14 -7.33 -59.87
CA ALA A 7 32.28 -7.77 -59.08
C ALA A 7 32.09 -7.52 -57.57
N LEU A 8 31.52 -6.38 -57.19
CA LEU A 8 31.19 -6.08 -55.78
C LEU A 8 30.08 -6.97 -55.21
N LEU A 9 29.04 -7.29 -55.99
CA LEU A 9 27.98 -8.23 -55.56
C LEU A 9 28.50 -9.67 -55.39
N LEU A 10 29.41 -10.13 -56.27
CA LEU A 10 30.04 -11.46 -56.16
C LEU A 10 30.98 -11.57 -54.95
N LEU A 11 31.71 -10.50 -54.61
CA LEU A 11 32.60 -10.45 -53.43
C LEU A 11 31.82 -10.45 -52.11
N ALA A 12 30.71 -9.72 -52.01
CA ALA A 12 29.86 -9.69 -50.82
C ALA A 12 29.16 -11.03 -50.56
N PHE A 13 28.69 -11.71 -51.61
CA PHE A 13 28.04 -13.02 -51.49
C PHE A 13 29.02 -14.12 -51.04
N CYS A 14 30.27 -14.10 -51.54
CA CYS A 14 31.29 -15.07 -51.17
C CYS A 14 31.77 -14.92 -49.71
N ALA A 15 31.76 -13.71 -49.17
CA ALA A 15 32.10 -13.43 -47.77
C ALA A 15 31.03 -13.96 -46.79
N SER A 16 29.74 -13.78 -47.10
CA SER A 16 28.62 -14.29 -46.28
C SER A 16 28.57 -15.83 -46.24
N VAL A 17 28.78 -16.50 -47.37
CA VAL A 17 28.80 -17.98 -47.44
C VAL A 17 29.99 -18.56 -46.67
N ARG A 18 31.20 -18.01 -46.84
CA ARG A 18 32.38 -18.41 -46.06
C ARG A 18 32.24 -18.09 -44.59
N ALA A 19 31.50 -17.03 -44.28
CA ALA A 19 31.16 -16.77 -42.91
C ALA A 19 30.34 -17.97 -42.40
N ASP A 20 29.12 -18.20 -42.87
CA ASP A 20 28.21 -19.14 -42.23
C ASP A 20 28.76 -20.57 -42.05
N GLU A 21 29.61 -21.03 -42.96
CA GLU A 21 30.33 -22.29 -42.82
C GLU A 21 31.28 -22.33 -41.61
N ARG A 22 31.95 -21.23 -41.27
CA ARG A 22 32.81 -21.17 -40.05
C ARG A 22 31.98 -21.26 -38.75
N THR A 23 30.77 -20.68 -38.71
CA THR A 23 29.88 -20.85 -37.53
C THR A 23 29.45 -22.30 -37.42
N LYS A 24 29.00 -22.93 -38.52
CA LYS A 24 28.56 -24.32 -38.49
C LYS A 24 29.69 -25.26 -38.06
N THR A 25 30.91 -25.07 -38.57
CA THR A 25 32.07 -25.89 -38.21
C THR A 25 32.38 -25.76 -36.71
N PHE A 26 32.40 -24.54 -36.17
CA PHE A 26 32.63 -24.32 -34.75
C PHE A 26 31.56 -24.98 -33.88
N LEU A 27 30.27 -24.80 -34.20
CA LEU A 27 29.18 -25.40 -33.45
C LEU A 27 29.24 -26.94 -33.51
N LYS A 28 29.60 -27.51 -34.66
CA LYS A 28 29.82 -28.96 -34.81
C LYS A 28 30.95 -29.47 -33.92
N GLN A 29 32.06 -28.74 -33.86
CA GLN A 29 33.25 -29.14 -33.09
C GLN A 29 33.04 -28.99 -31.58
N HIS A 30 32.38 -27.91 -31.14
CA HIS A 30 32.39 -27.50 -29.73
C HIS A 30 31.03 -27.58 -29.03
N CYS A 31 29.90 -27.66 -29.76
CA CYS A 31 28.58 -27.53 -29.16
C CYS A 31 27.68 -28.77 -29.40
N ILE A 32 27.60 -29.24 -30.65
CA ILE A 32 26.59 -30.22 -31.08
C ILE A 32 26.75 -31.60 -30.44
N ARG A 33 27.95 -32.00 -30.00
CA ARG A 33 28.12 -33.29 -29.30
C ARG A 33 27.29 -33.39 -28.01
N CYS A 34 27.14 -32.28 -27.28
CA CYS A 34 26.39 -32.22 -26.02
C CYS A 34 24.99 -31.59 -26.15
N HIS A 35 24.75 -30.85 -27.23
CA HIS A 35 23.52 -30.13 -27.51
C HIS A 35 23.03 -30.46 -28.93
N GLY A 36 23.00 -31.74 -29.30
CA GLY A 36 22.60 -32.24 -30.60
C GLY A 36 21.56 -33.35 -30.47
N ASP A 37 21.30 -34.09 -31.55
CA ASP A 37 20.24 -35.10 -31.55
C ASP A 37 20.41 -36.19 -30.49
N ASN A 38 21.64 -36.68 -30.34
CA ASN A 38 21.98 -37.77 -29.43
C ASN A 38 22.05 -37.35 -27.96
N LYS A 39 22.29 -36.06 -27.66
CA LYS A 39 22.48 -35.55 -26.29
C LYS A 39 22.04 -34.10 -26.21
N GLN A 40 21.17 -33.79 -25.26
CA GLN A 40 20.47 -32.51 -25.14
C GLN A 40 20.69 -31.92 -23.74
N LYS A 41 21.95 -31.65 -23.38
CA LYS A 41 22.24 -31.06 -22.06
C LYS A 41 21.48 -29.74 -21.91
N ALA A 42 20.85 -29.56 -20.75
CA ALA A 42 20.00 -28.41 -20.42
C ALA A 42 18.83 -28.17 -21.41
N ASP A 43 18.31 -29.24 -22.02
CA ASP A 43 17.21 -29.18 -23.00
C ASP A 43 17.51 -28.22 -24.17
N ARG A 44 18.77 -28.22 -24.63
CA ARG A 44 19.23 -27.41 -25.77
C ARG A 44 19.64 -28.27 -26.98
N ARG A 45 19.16 -27.86 -28.16
CA ARG A 45 19.38 -28.49 -29.47
C ARG A 45 19.99 -27.48 -30.44
N PHE A 46 21.30 -27.42 -30.55
CA PHE A 46 22.01 -26.47 -31.44
C PHE A 46 22.23 -26.99 -32.86
N ASP A 47 22.00 -28.29 -33.10
CA ASP A 47 21.99 -28.90 -34.43
C ASP A 47 20.85 -28.38 -35.32
N THR A 48 19.77 -27.90 -34.71
CA THR A 48 18.60 -27.36 -35.41
C THR A 48 18.64 -25.85 -35.62
N LEU A 49 19.73 -25.18 -35.21
CA LEU A 49 19.84 -23.73 -35.32
C LEU A 49 19.83 -23.28 -36.79
N PRO A 50 18.92 -22.38 -37.18
CA PRO A 50 18.87 -21.89 -38.54
C PRO A 50 20.06 -20.98 -38.81
N THR A 51 20.55 -21.01 -40.05
CA THR A 51 21.69 -20.15 -40.44
C THR A 51 21.30 -18.67 -40.44
N ALA A 52 20.04 -18.32 -40.70
CA ALA A 52 19.52 -16.96 -40.58
C ALA A 52 18.59 -16.88 -39.36
N ILE A 53 18.80 -15.87 -38.51
CA ILE A 53 17.96 -15.61 -37.34
C ILE A 53 16.72 -14.86 -37.82
N LYS A 54 15.56 -15.52 -37.79
CA LYS A 54 14.30 -14.94 -38.29
C LYS A 54 13.21 -14.85 -37.23
N LYS A 55 13.43 -15.43 -36.04
CA LYS A 55 12.48 -15.44 -34.92
C LYS A 55 13.20 -15.09 -33.62
N LEU A 56 12.43 -14.66 -32.62
CA LEU A 56 12.96 -14.37 -31.27
C LEU A 56 13.57 -15.60 -30.60
N ASP A 57 12.99 -16.79 -30.80
CA ASP A 57 13.52 -18.06 -30.28
C ASP A 57 14.94 -18.35 -30.82
N ASP A 58 15.16 -18.15 -32.12
CA ASP A 58 16.48 -18.32 -32.73
C ASP A 58 17.48 -17.34 -32.12
N LEU A 59 17.04 -16.09 -31.88
CA LEU A 59 17.86 -15.02 -31.32
C LEU A 59 18.28 -15.32 -29.88
N GLU A 60 17.35 -15.79 -29.05
CA GLU A 60 17.61 -16.22 -27.67
C GLU A 60 18.64 -17.35 -27.65
N ARG A 61 18.44 -18.40 -28.44
CA ARG A 61 19.36 -19.55 -28.47
C ARG A 61 20.76 -19.20 -28.96
N TYR A 62 20.90 -18.27 -29.92
CA TYR A 62 22.21 -17.74 -30.32
C TYR A 62 22.85 -16.85 -29.25
N GLN A 63 22.05 -16.07 -28.51
CA GLN A 63 22.54 -15.25 -27.39
C GLN A 63 23.07 -16.12 -26.25
N GLU A 64 22.37 -17.21 -25.89
CA GLU A 64 22.83 -18.16 -24.89
C GLU A 64 24.21 -18.74 -25.23
N ILE A 65 24.46 -19.07 -26.50
CA ILE A 65 25.78 -19.55 -26.95
C ILE A 65 26.84 -18.47 -26.72
N VAL A 66 26.56 -17.22 -27.08
CA VAL A 66 27.49 -16.10 -26.87
C VAL A 66 27.80 -15.91 -25.39
N ASP A 67 26.78 -15.97 -24.53
CA ASP A 67 26.92 -15.81 -23.09
C ASP A 67 27.79 -16.92 -22.48
N GLN A 68 27.53 -18.18 -22.85
CA GLN A 68 28.33 -19.30 -22.36
C GLN A 68 29.78 -19.27 -22.88
N LEU A 69 30.00 -18.77 -24.10
CA LEU A 69 31.34 -18.57 -24.64
C LEU A 69 32.08 -17.43 -23.91
N ASN A 70 31.40 -16.32 -23.61
CA ASN A 70 31.94 -15.18 -22.85
C ASN A 70 32.32 -15.58 -21.43
N LEU A 71 31.49 -16.42 -20.79
CA LEU A 71 31.74 -16.94 -19.44
C LEU A 71 32.86 -17.99 -19.41
N GLY A 72 33.26 -18.53 -20.55
CA GLY A 72 34.24 -19.62 -20.62
C GLY A 72 33.70 -20.98 -20.17
N ASN A 73 32.42 -21.07 -19.81
CA ASN A 73 31.79 -22.29 -19.29
C ASN A 73 31.55 -23.36 -20.36
N MET A 74 31.50 -22.97 -21.63
CA MET A 74 31.31 -23.88 -22.75
C MET A 74 32.47 -23.75 -23.77
N PRO A 75 32.98 -24.87 -24.30
CA PRO A 75 32.71 -26.26 -23.88
C PRO A 75 33.14 -26.53 -22.42
N PRO A 76 32.62 -27.57 -21.75
CA PRO A 76 33.08 -27.99 -20.42
C PRO A 76 34.57 -28.37 -20.39
N GLU A 77 35.21 -28.32 -19.23
CA GLU A 77 36.66 -28.58 -19.08
C GLU A 77 37.12 -29.95 -19.61
N ASP A 78 36.25 -30.96 -19.58
CA ASP A 78 36.50 -32.32 -20.09
C ASP A 78 36.42 -32.43 -21.63
N GLU A 79 36.08 -31.34 -22.32
CA GLU A 79 35.88 -31.30 -23.76
C GLU A 79 36.91 -30.42 -24.47
N THR A 80 37.08 -30.63 -25.78
CA THR A 80 38.02 -29.85 -26.60
C THR A 80 37.69 -28.36 -26.57
N GLN A 81 38.55 -27.59 -25.92
CA GLN A 81 38.43 -26.15 -25.80
C GLN A 81 38.89 -25.44 -27.09
N PRO A 82 38.14 -24.43 -27.57
CA PRO A 82 38.65 -23.53 -28.59
C PRO A 82 39.79 -22.69 -28.02
N THR A 83 40.74 -22.30 -28.87
CA THR A 83 41.78 -21.35 -28.48
C THR A 83 41.16 -19.99 -28.11
N VAL A 84 41.89 -19.17 -27.34
CA VAL A 84 41.43 -17.83 -26.97
C VAL A 84 41.08 -16.99 -28.21
N ALA A 85 41.90 -17.08 -29.26
CA ALA A 85 41.67 -16.38 -30.52
C ALA A 85 40.42 -16.88 -31.26
N GLU A 86 40.19 -18.19 -31.32
CA GLU A 86 39.00 -18.77 -31.97
C GLU A 86 37.72 -18.43 -31.21
N ARG A 87 37.75 -18.50 -29.88
CA ARG A 87 36.62 -18.13 -29.01
C ARG A 87 36.25 -16.67 -29.20
N ALA A 88 37.23 -15.75 -29.14
CA ALA A 88 37.00 -14.33 -29.35
C ALA A 88 36.45 -14.03 -30.76
N ALA A 89 37.00 -14.68 -31.79
CA ALA A 89 36.53 -14.53 -33.15
C ALA A 89 35.08 -15.03 -33.33
N MET A 90 34.70 -16.12 -32.66
CA MET A 90 33.32 -16.62 -32.71
C MET A 90 32.35 -15.73 -31.94
N ILE A 91 32.73 -15.24 -30.76
CA ILE A 91 31.92 -14.29 -29.97
C ILE A 91 31.65 -13.03 -30.78
N ALA A 92 32.70 -12.37 -31.30
CA ALA A 92 32.56 -11.13 -32.07
C ALA A 92 31.62 -11.32 -33.27
N ARG A 93 31.73 -12.47 -33.91
CA ARG A 93 30.94 -12.83 -35.07
C ARG A 93 29.47 -13.11 -34.75
N LEU A 94 29.19 -13.96 -33.76
CA LEU A 94 27.81 -14.24 -33.35
C LEU A 94 27.14 -12.98 -32.80
N THR A 95 27.89 -12.13 -32.10
CA THR A 95 27.43 -10.81 -31.65
C THR A 95 27.03 -9.94 -32.83
N GLY A 96 27.85 -9.85 -33.88
CA GLY A 96 27.48 -9.12 -35.11
C GLY A 96 26.21 -9.66 -35.77
N LYS A 97 26.04 -10.99 -35.77
CA LYS A 97 24.86 -11.68 -36.31
C LYS A 97 23.60 -11.37 -35.50
N LEU A 98 23.72 -11.38 -34.17
CA LEU A 98 22.64 -11.00 -33.24
C LEU A 98 22.27 -9.53 -33.39
N THR A 99 23.25 -8.63 -33.52
CA THR A 99 22.99 -7.20 -33.73
C THR A 99 22.22 -6.94 -35.03
N ALA A 100 22.62 -7.58 -36.14
CA ALA A 100 21.90 -7.48 -37.40
C ALA A 100 20.47 -8.05 -37.29
N ALA A 101 20.33 -9.23 -36.69
CA ALA A 101 19.03 -9.86 -36.50
C ALA A 101 18.09 -9.04 -35.58
N ARG A 102 18.61 -8.42 -34.52
CA ARG A 102 17.85 -7.49 -33.66
C ARG A 102 17.34 -6.31 -34.48
N ALA A 103 18.17 -5.70 -35.30
CA ALA A 103 17.77 -4.59 -36.15
C ALA A 103 16.67 -4.99 -37.16
N GLU A 104 16.79 -6.17 -37.77
CA GLU A 104 15.79 -6.71 -38.70
C GLU A 104 14.47 -7.10 -38.00
N LEU A 105 14.53 -7.77 -36.85
CA LEU A 105 13.33 -8.18 -36.11
C LEU A 105 12.59 -6.97 -35.50
N ASN A 106 13.32 -5.94 -35.08
CA ASN A 106 12.74 -4.68 -34.62
C ASN A 106 12.04 -3.90 -35.75
N THR A 107 12.51 -4.05 -36.99
CA THR A 107 11.89 -3.39 -38.17
C THR A 107 10.78 -4.22 -38.81
N ALA A 108 10.78 -5.54 -38.65
CA ALA A 108 9.82 -6.48 -39.22
C ALA A 108 8.50 -6.66 -38.42
N GLY A 109 8.20 -5.77 -37.46
CA GLY A 109 6.92 -5.78 -36.74
C GLY A 109 6.87 -6.65 -35.49
N GLY A 110 8.02 -6.99 -34.90
CA GLY A 110 8.08 -7.49 -33.52
C GLY A 110 7.69 -6.39 -32.55
N HIS A 111 6.40 -6.08 -32.42
CA HIS A 111 5.92 -5.14 -31.42
C HIS A 111 6.23 -5.71 -30.03
N SER A 112 7.15 -5.08 -29.30
CA SER A 112 6.95 -5.02 -27.87
C SER A 112 5.57 -4.38 -27.69
N VAL A 113 4.61 -5.14 -27.16
CA VAL A 113 3.28 -4.59 -26.89
C VAL A 113 3.50 -3.40 -25.98
N LEU A 114 3.04 -2.20 -26.39
CA LEU A 114 3.09 -1.02 -25.55
C LEU A 114 2.40 -1.36 -24.24
N ARG A 115 3.20 -1.53 -23.19
CA ARG A 115 2.72 -1.91 -21.88
C ARG A 115 2.39 -0.64 -21.10
N ARG A 116 1.11 -0.43 -20.80
CA ARG A 116 0.71 0.59 -19.82
C ARG A 116 1.10 0.15 -18.41
N LEU A 117 1.21 1.13 -17.51
CA LEU A 117 1.31 0.84 -16.08
C LEU A 117 0.02 0.17 -15.60
N ASN A 118 0.15 -0.86 -14.77
CA ASN A 118 -1.00 -1.40 -14.04
C ASN A 118 -1.43 -0.42 -12.92
N ALA A 119 -2.58 -0.66 -12.31
CA ALA A 119 -3.11 0.22 -11.25
C ALA A 119 -2.11 0.51 -10.11
N TRP A 120 -1.36 -0.51 -9.66
CA TRP A 120 -0.36 -0.33 -8.60
C TRP A 120 0.82 0.51 -9.07
N GLU A 121 1.35 0.22 -10.26
CA GLU A 121 2.47 0.94 -10.87
C GLU A 121 2.09 2.40 -11.15
N TYR A 122 0.88 2.65 -11.65
CA TYR A 122 0.36 4.00 -11.87
C TYR A 122 0.28 4.76 -10.55
N ARG A 123 -0.30 4.14 -9.50
CA ARG A 123 -0.38 4.71 -8.15
C ARG A 123 0.99 5.13 -7.62
N GLN A 124 1.97 4.23 -7.64
CA GLN A 124 3.32 4.55 -7.15
C GLN A 124 3.98 5.63 -8.02
N THR A 125 3.89 5.52 -9.35
CA THR A 125 4.49 6.49 -10.28
C THR A 125 3.97 7.90 -10.07
N ILE A 126 2.65 8.08 -9.91
CA ILE A 126 2.06 9.40 -9.63
C ILE A 126 2.50 9.93 -8.25
N GLY A 127 2.56 9.06 -7.25
CA GLY A 127 3.07 9.40 -5.92
C GLY A 127 4.51 9.93 -5.97
N ASP A 128 5.39 9.23 -6.69
CA ASP A 128 6.80 9.59 -6.81
C ASP A 128 7.01 10.87 -7.64
N LEU A 129 6.33 10.99 -8.78
CA LEU A 129 6.47 12.15 -9.68
C LEU A 129 6.00 13.45 -9.02
N LEU A 130 4.90 13.39 -8.26
CA LEU A 130 4.24 14.56 -7.69
C LEU A 130 4.43 14.70 -6.18
N GLY A 131 5.24 13.83 -5.56
CA GLY A 131 5.47 13.84 -4.11
C GLY A 131 4.19 13.68 -3.28
N LEU A 132 3.23 12.88 -3.76
CA LEU A 132 1.94 12.66 -3.12
C LEU A 132 1.96 11.39 -2.26
N ASN A 133 1.31 11.44 -1.09
CA ASN A 133 1.19 10.27 -0.23
C ASN A 133 0.08 9.33 -0.73
N VAL A 134 0.47 8.31 -1.49
CA VAL A 134 -0.46 7.37 -2.14
C VAL A 134 -0.91 6.19 -1.26
N ASP A 135 -0.41 6.15 -0.02
CA ASP A 135 -0.92 5.22 1.00
C ASP A 135 -2.19 5.78 1.67
N VAL A 136 -2.31 7.11 1.71
CA VAL A 136 -3.51 7.79 2.23
C VAL A 136 -4.53 8.07 1.13
N TRP A 137 -4.09 8.35 -0.10
CA TRP A 137 -4.95 8.57 -1.25
C TRP A 137 -4.60 7.63 -2.41
N ASN A 138 -5.57 6.86 -2.88
CA ASN A 138 -5.36 5.95 -4.00
C ASN A 138 -5.90 6.54 -5.32
N PRO A 139 -5.06 7.12 -6.20
CA PRO A 139 -5.49 7.59 -7.53
C PRO A 139 -6.06 6.49 -8.43
N ALA A 140 -5.81 5.22 -8.13
CA ALA A 140 -6.29 4.09 -8.90
C ALA A 140 -7.49 3.38 -8.24
N GLU A 141 -8.17 4.01 -7.26
CA GLU A 141 -9.28 3.41 -6.51
C GLU A 141 -10.42 2.93 -7.42
N ASP A 142 -10.75 3.71 -8.46
CA ASP A 142 -11.90 3.44 -9.35
C ASP A 142 -11.51 2.74 -10.68
N PHE A 143 -10.24 2.37 -10.83
CA PHE A 143 -9.77 1.71 -12.05
C PHE A 143 -10.47 0.35 -12.22
N PRO A 144 -10.72 -0.09 -13.47
CA PRO A 144 -11.14 -1.47 -13.72
C PRO A 144 -10.13 -2.46 -13.15
N GLU A 145 -10.62 -3.63 -12.72
CA GLU A 145 -9.73 -4.72 -12.32
C GLU A 145 -8.79 -5.14 -13.45
N GLU A 146 -7.55 -5.43 -13.08
CA GLU A 146 -6.51 -5.83 -14.03
C GLU A 146 -6.66 -7.30 -14.42
N VAL A 147 -6.45 -7.59 -15.72
CA VAL A 147 -6.42 -8.98 -16.20
C VAL A 147 -5.13 -9.65 -15.73
N LYS A 148 -5.26 -10.70 -14.94
CA LYS A 148 -4.12 -11.51 -14.49
C LYS A 148 -3.84 -12.64 -15.46
N VAL A 149 -2.62 -12.70 -15.99
CA VAL A 149 -2.14 -13.78 -16.86
C VAL A 149 -1.12 -14.60 -16.08
N HIS A 150 -1.38 -15.89 -15.88
CA HIS A 150 -0.58 -16.77 -15.01
C HIS A 150 -0.35 -16.22 -13.58
N GLY A 151 -1.31 -15.44 -13.06
CA GLY A 151 -1.24 -14.82 -11.74
C GLY A 151 -0.56 -13.44 -11.70
N PHE A 152 0.00 -12.97 -12.81
CA PHE A 152 0.67 -11.67 -12.91
C PHE A 152 -0.22 -10.63 -13.60
N ASP A 153 -0.26 -9.42 -13.06
CA ASP A 153 -1.01 -8.26 -13.55
C ASP A 153 -0.14 -7.25 -14.32
N ASN A 154 1.07 -7.66 -14.72
CA ASN A 154 2.02 -6.85 -15.49
C ASN A 154 2.22 -7.36 -16.92
N ASN A 155 1.33 -8.24 -17.41
CA ASN A 155 1.43 -8.80 -18.75
C ASN A 155 0.94 -7.79 -19.80
N GLY A 156 1.85 -7.31 -20.66
CA GLY A 156 1.52 -6.29 -21.68
C GLY A 156 0.43 -6.69 -22.68
N ALA A 157 0.28 -7.98 -23.01
CA ALA A 157 -0.79 -8.45 -23.88
C ALA A 157 -2.17 -8.47 -23.19
N GLY A 158 -2.20 -8.61 -21.85
CA GLY A 158 -3.42 -8.55 -21.05
C GLY A 158 -3.83 -7.13 -20.65
N LEU A 159 -2.90 -6.18 -20.66
CA LEU A 159 -3.11 -4.78 -20.25
C LEU A 159 -3.68 -3.92 -21.39
N VAL A 160 -4.88 -4.27 -21.86
CA VAL A 160 -5.61 -3.47 -22.86
C VAL A 160 -6.12 -2.18 -22.23
N THR A 161 -6.04 -1.07 -22.98
CA THR A 161 -6.61 0.23 -22.56
C THR A 161 -8.06 0.32 -23.04
N SER A 162 -8.99 0.49 -22.12
CA SER A 162 -10.41 0.74 -22.44
C SER A 162 -10.74 2.22 -22.34
N GLY A 163 -11.80 2.68 -23.02
CA GLY A 163 -12.28 4.06 -22.88
C GLY A 163 -12.57 4.43 -21.42
N ARG A 164 -13.22 3.52 -20.68
CA ARG A 164 -13.48 3.69 -19.24
C ARG A 164 -12.21 3.89 -18.42
N LEU A 165 -11.15 3.13 -18.71
CA LEU A 165 -9.87 3.30 -18.01
C LEU A 165 -9.24 4.67 -18.35
N MET A 166 -9.37 5.12 -19.60
CA MET A 166 -8.87 6.43 -20.00
C MET A 166 -9.59 7.56 -19.25
N ASP A 167 -10.91 7.47 -19.08
CA ASP A 167 -11.69 8.44 -18.30
C ASP A 167 -11.17 8.52 -16.85
N HIS A 168 -10.91 7.36 -16.23
CA HIS A 168 -10.34 7.29 -14.88
C HIS A 168 -8.91 7.82 -14.80
N TYR A 169 -8.08 7.59 -15.82
CA TYR A 169 -6.74 8.18 -15.88
C TYR A 169 -6.79 9.71 -15.91
N PHE A 170 -7.71 10.31 -16.66
CA PHE A 170 -7.85 11.76 -16.70
C PHE A 170 -8.32 12.32 -15.36
N ALA A 171 -9.35 11.73 -14.75
CA ALA A 171 -9.83 12.16 -13.43
C ALA A 171 -8.75 12.03 -12.35
N ALA A 172 -8.02 10.90 -12.33
CA ALA A 172 -6.94 10.68 -11.38
C ALA A 172 -5.77 11.66 -11.60
N ALA A 173 -5.40 11.94 -12.85
CA ALA A 173 -4.33 12.88 -13.17
C ALA A 173 -4.70 14.32 -12.81
N GLU A 174 -5.95 14.73 -13.07
CA GLU A 174 -6.46 16.05 -12.68
C GLU A 174 -6.42 16.22 -11.16
N GLU A 175 -6.94 15.26 -10.40
CA GLU A 175 -6.88 15.28 -8.94
C GLU A 175 -5.43 15.28 -8.42
N ALA A 176 -4.52 14.54 -9.07
CA ALA A 176 -3.10 14.51 -8.71
C ALA A 176 -2.45 15.89 -8.87
N ILE A 177 -2.70 16.57 -9.99
CA ILE A 177 -2.19 17.91 -10.28
C ILE A 177 -2.74 18.92 -9.28
N GLU A 178 -4.04 18.86 -8.98
CA GLU A 178 -4.67 19.72 -7.98
C GLU A 178 -4.03 19.55 -6.60
N ARG A 179 -3.84 18.30 -6.16
CA ARG A 179 -3.21 17.97 -4.87
C ARG A 179 -1.76 18.44 -4.76
N ALA A 180 -1.01 18.38 -5.86
CA ALA A 180 0.38 18.81 -5.90
C ALA A 180 0.53 20.34 -6.04
N THR A 181 -0.51 21.06 -6.45
CA THR A 181 -0.46 22.49 -6.76
C THR A 181 -0.69 23.36 -5.51
N GLN A 182 0.27 24.25 -5.21
CA GLN A 182 0.30 25.07 -4.00
C GLN A 182 0.82 26.49 -4.29
N PHE A 183 -0.05 27.36 -4.84
CA PHE A 183 0.30 28.78 -5.07
C PHE A 183 0.14 29.67 -3.83
N GLY A 184 -0.43 29.14 -2.74
CA GLY A 184 -0.70 29.89 -1.52
C GLY A 184 0.55 30.23 -0.70
N ALA A 185 0.36 30.97 0.39
CA ALA A 185 1.40 31.18 1.39
C ALA A 185 1.74 29.86 2.11
N ARG A 186 2.99 29.78 2.61
CA ARG A 186 3.44 28.64 3.42
C ARG A 186 2.50 28.42 4.61
N PRO A 187 1.95 27.20 4.80
CA PRO A 187 1.10 26.89 5.93
C PRO A 187 1.83 27.16 7.25
N VAL A 188 1.13 27.82 8.17
CA VAL A 188 1.63 28.05 9.52
C VAL A 188 1.24 26.86 10.39
N SER A 189 2.23 26.25 11.03
CA SER A 189 2.00 25.19 12.00
C SER A 189 1.22 25.72 13.20
N LYS A 190 0.18 25.00 13.60
CA LYS A 190 -0.70 25.34 14.73
C LYS A 190 -0.71 24.20 15.74
N LYS A 191 -0.86 24.57 17.01
CA LYS A 191 -1.04 23.63 18.12
C LYS A 191 -2.50 23.63 18.56
N TYR A 192 -3.06 22.43 18.65
CA TYR A 192 -4.39 22.16 19.18
C TYR A 192 -4.26 21.22 20.35
N ALA A 193 -5.03 21.47 21.40
CA ALA A 193 -5.11 20.56 22.53
C ALA A 193 -6.57 20.46 22.98
N GLN A 194 -6.94 19.26 23.43
CA GLN A 194 -8.23 19.02 24.08
C GLN A 194 -8.01 18.08 25.25
N GLN A 195 -8.33 18.58 26.43
CA GLN A 195 -8.47 17.77 27.64
C GLN A 195 -9.91 17.25 27.76
N THR A 196 -10.12 16.28 28.65
CA THR A 196 -11.46 15.88 29.05
C THR A 196 -12.30 17.10 29.50
N PRO A 197 -13.62 17.14 29.22
CA PRO A 197 -14.41 16.12 28.55
C PRO A 197 -14.31 16.15 27.02
N PHE A 198 -14.38 14.97 26.42
CA PHE A 198 -14.53 14.83 24.97
C PHE A 198 -15.98 14.72 24.50
N TYR A 199 -16.92 14.74 25.46
CA TYR A 199 -18.35 14.66 25.21
C TYR A 199 -19.11 15.67 26.04
N PHE A 200 -20.17 16.22 25.45
CA PHE A 200 -20.88 17.36 25.97
C PHE A 200 -22.36 17.03 26.18
N LYS A 201 -23.01 17.79 27.07
CA LYS A 201 -24.45 17.67 27.39
C LYS A 201 -25.13 19.02 27.29
N GLY A 202 -26.46 19.03 27.23
CA GLY A 202 -27.25 20.26 27.26
C GLY A 202 -26.85 21.22 26.15
N ASN A 203 -26.65 22.49 26.50
CA ASN A 203 -26.31 23.55 25.55
C ASN A 203 -24.93 23.35 24.90
N ASP A 204 -23.97 22.77 25.61
CA ASP A 204 -22.61 22.53 25.08
C ASP A 204 -22.58 21.49 23.96
N ALA A 205 -23.60 20.62 23.91
CA ALA A 205 -23.78 19.62 22.86
C ALA A 205 -24.56 20.14 21.64
N LYS A 206 -25.17 21.33 21.73
CA LYS A 206 -26.06 21.85 20.69
C LYS A 206 -25.28 22.10 19.40
N GLY A 207 -25.77 21.55 18.30
CA GLY A 207 -25.12 21.66 16.98
C GLY A 207 -23.90 20.75 16.78
N LEU A 208 -23.47 19.99 17.81
CA LEU A 208 -22.39 19.02 17.65
C LEU A 208 -22.93 17.67 17.12
N PRO A 209 -22.15 16.89 16.37
CA PRO A 209 -22.49 15.53 15.98
C PRO A 209 -22.69 14.61 17.17
N LYS A 210 -23.46 13.53 16.99
CA LYS A 210 -23.67 12.48 18.01
C LYS A 210 -22.39 11.90 18.60
N LEU A 211 -21.27 11.99 17.87
CA LEU A 211 -19.93 11.66 18.34
C LEU A 211 -19.59 12.39 19.65
N PHE A 212 -19.79 13.72 19.66
CA PHE A 212 -19.43 14.61 20.77
C PHE A 212 -20.54 14.75 21.81
N GLN A 213 -21.73 14.19 21.59
CA GLN A 213 -22.82 14.29 22.56
C GLN A 213 -22.81 13.14 23.55
N THR A 214 -23.42 13.29 24.72
CA THR A 214 -23.70 12.13 25.59
C THR A 214 -24.95 11.38 25.15
N GLY A 215 -24.82 10.06 24.96
CA GLY A 215 -25.93 9.17 24.59
C GLY A 215 -26.34 8.24 25.73
N ARG A 216 -27.36 7.40 25.48
CA ARG A 216 -28.01 6.47 26.44
C ARG A 216 -27.12 5.54 27.27
N PHE A 217 -25.85 5.38 26.90
CA PHE A 217 -24.91 4.47 27.55
C PHE A 217 -23.53 5.11 27.79
N ARG A 218 -23.40 6.41 27.50
CA ARG A 218 -22.14 7.13 27.64
C ARG A 218 -22.11 7.76 29.02
N PHE A 219 -21.22 7.26 29.87
CA PHE A 219 -20.93 7.87 31.16
C PHE A 219 -19.92 8.99 30.97
N VAL A 220 -20.22 10.18 31.52
CA VAL A 220 -19.27 11.28 31.67
C VAL A 220 -19.14 11.51 33.17
N PRO A 221 -18.17 10.85 33.82
CA PRO A 221 -17.81 11.19 35.18
C PRO A 221 -17.24 12.61 35.21
N GLU A 222 -17.37 13.31 36.33
CA GLU A 222 -16.51 14.45 36.67
C GLU A 222 -15.11 13.93 37.03
N SER A 223 -14.44 13.31 36.05
CA SER A 223 -13.10 12.76 36.18
C SER A 223 -12.12 13.56 35.34
N PRO A 224 -10.83 13.59 35.73
CA PRO A 224 -9.78 14.21 34.93
C PRO A 224 -9.41 13.40 33.67
N TYR A 225 -10.22 12.41 33.30
CA TYR A 225 -10.06 11.57 32.12
C TYR A 225 -11.40 11.15 31.53
N THR A 226 -11.36 10.59 30.33
CA THR A 226 -12.47 9.90 29.66
C THR A 226 -12.11 8.44 29.45
N ASP A 227 -12.98 7.55 29.90
CA ASP A 227 -12.84 6.12 29.65
C ASP A 227 -13.64 5.68 28.41
N LEU A 228 -12.99 4.88 27.58
CA LEU A 228 -13.57 4.18 26.44
C LEU A 228 -13.95 2.76 26.87
N TYR A 229 -15.24 2.59 27.13
CA TYR A 229 -15.97 1.33 27.26
C TYR A 229 -17.47 1.62 27.12
N GLY A 230 -18.27 0.57 26.95
CA GLY A 230 -19.73 0.71 27.04
C GLY A 230 -20.32 1.70 26.03
N ARG A 231 -19.84 1.71 24.79
CA ARG A 231 -20.36 2.56 23.71
C ARG A 231 -21.36 1.81 22.81
N HIS A 232 -22.12 2.53 22.00
CA HIS A 232 -23.05 1.93 21.03
C HIS A 232 -22.35 0.96 20.05
N TYR A 233 -21.06 1.18 19.82
CA TYR A 233 -20.18 0.32 19.03
C TYR A 233 -19.12 -0.32 19.90
N ARG A 234 -18.53 -1.43 19.43
CA ARG A 234 -17.44 -2.13 20.11
C ARG A 234 -16.25 -1.18 20.35
N GLY A 235 -15.68 -1.25 21.55
CA GLY A 235 -14.53 -0.45 22.00
C GLY A 235 -14.80 1.04 22.21
N GLY A 236 -15.40 1.69 21.21
CA GLY A 236 -15.68 3.12 21.23
C GLY A 236 -14.61 3.97 20.57
N HIS A 237 -14.94 5.25 20.39
CA HIS A 237 -14.07 6.26 19.79
C HIS A 237 -14.33 7.66 20.37
N ILE A 238 -13.31 8.50 20.33
CA ILE A 238 -13.26 9.90 20.76
C ILE A 238 -12.91 10.75 19.54
N GLY A 239 -13.72 11.78 19.27
CA GLY A 239 -13.39 12.82 18.30
C GLY A 239 -12.59 13.95 18.92
N PHE A 240 -11.96 14.75 18.07
CA PHE A 240 -11.17 15.91 18.47
C PHE A 240 -11.86 17.22 18.07
N LEU A 241 -12.50 17.85 19.05
CA LEU A 241 -13.39 18.99 18.84
C LEU A 241 -12.71 20.21 18.21
N PRO A 242 -11.45 20.57 18.57
CA PRO A 242 -10.80 21.73 17.96
C PRO A 242 -10.74 21.65 16.43
N LEU A 243 -10.39 20.48 15.87
CA LEU A 243 -10.32 20.30 14.42
C LEU A 243 -11.70 20.06 13.80
N TYR A 244 -12.62 19.37 14.49
CA TYR A 244 -14.01 19.28 14.04
C TYR A 244 -14.62 20.66 13.77
N ARG A 245 -14.41 21.62 14.68
CA ARG A 245 -14.92 22.99 14.55
C ARG A 245 -14.30 23.77 13.38
N GLN A 246 -13.14 23.35 12.89
CA GLN A 246 -12.47 23.93 11.72
C GLN A 246 -12.82 23.21 10.42
N GLY A 247 -13.61 22.13 10.49
CA GLY A 247 -13.89 21.27 9.35
C GLY A 247 -12.75 20.33 9.00
N GLY A 248 -11.89 19.99 9.98
CA GLY A 248 -10.70 19.15 9.84
C GLY A 248 -9.40 19.94 9.87
N VAL A 249 -8.29 19.26 9.55
CA VAL A 249 -6.99 19.92 9.40
C VAL A 249 -7.00 20.88 8.20
N PRO A 250 -6.41 22.08 8.31
CA PRO A 250 -6.56 23.11 7.27
C PRO A 250 -5.74 22.83 6.00
N HIS A 251 -4.67 22.05 6.11
CA HIS A 251 -3.78 21.74 5.00
C HIS A 251 -3.35 20.27 5.05
N SER A 252 -3.20 19.64 3.89
CA SER A 252 -2.63 18.30 3.82
C SER A 252 -1.15 18.34 4.20
N GLY A 253 -0.69 17.40 5.02
CA GLY A 253 0.71 17.36 5.45
C GLY A 253 0.95 16.44 6.65
N ILE A 254 2.16 16.49 7.17
CA ILE A 254 2.54 15.74 8.38
C ILE A 254 2.07 16.49 9.62
N TYR A 255 1.43 15.78 10.54
CA TYR A 255 1.01 16.28 11.84
C TYR A 255 1.59 15.39 12.93
N THR A 256 2.00 16.00 14.04
CA THR A 256 2.26 15.27 15.27
C THR A 256 0.96 15.12 16.05
N ILE A 257 0.54 13.90 16.32
CA ILE A 257 -0.58 13.59 17.21
C ILE A 257 -0.02 13.03 18.52
N ARG A 258 -0.42 13.64 19.63
CA ARG A 258 -0.07 13.23 20.98
C ARG A 258 -1.32 12.79 21.73
N VAL A 259 -1.28 11.64 22.39
CA VAL A 259 -2.38 11.17 23.23
C VAL A 259 -1.85 10.75 24.58
N ARG A 260 -2.39 11.35 25.64
CA ARG A 260 -2.11 10.94 27.02
C ARG A 260 -3.11 9.86 27.42
N ALA A 261 -2.66 8.62 27.52
CA ALA A 261 -3.53 7.46 27.71
C ALA A 261 -2.94 6.35 28.60
N ALA A 262 -3.80 5.42 29.02
CA ALA A 262 -3.45 4.25 29.81
C ALA A 262 -4.47 3.13 29.62
N ALA A 263 -4.01 1.91 29.89
CA ALA A 263 -4.81 0.70 29.89
C ALA A 263 -5.25 0.32 31.30
N PHE A 264 -6.56 0.41 31.58
CA PHE A 264 -7.13 0.05 32.88
C PHE A 264 -7.92 -1.25 32.80
N GLY A 265 -7.89 -2.03 33.90
CA GLY A 265 -8.74 -3.21 34.06
C GLY A 265 -8.45 -4.32 33.04
N ARG A 266 -7.22 -4.38 32.53
CA ARG A 266 -6.75 -5.48 31.65
C ARG A 266 -6.92 -6.82 32.32
N VAL A 267 -6.56 -6.90 33.61
CA VAL A 267 -6.77 -8.07 34.44
C VAL A 267 -8.09 -7.92 35.20
N HIS A 268 -9.04 -8.81 34.94
CA HIS A 268 -10.38 -8.79 35.51
C HIS A 268 -10.91 -10.22 35.74
N ASP A 269 -11.95 -10.38 36.53
CA ASP A 269 -12.46 -11.70 36.93
C ASP A 269 -13.79 -12.08 36.25
N TYR A 270 -14.19 -11.34 35.20
CA TYR A 270 -15.43 -11.57 34.45
C TYR A 270 -15.48 -12.83 33.56
N GLY A 271 -14.49 -13.71 33.64
CA GLY A 271 -14.45 -14.95 32.86
C GLY A 271 -14.70 -14.73 31.36
N LYS A 272 -15.60 -15.53 30.78
CA LYS A 272 -15.96 -15.45 29.34
C LYS A 272 -16.97 -14.33 29.01
N ALA A 273 -17.41 -13.54 29.99
CA ALA A 273 -18.45 -12.53 29.79
C ALA A 273 -18.03 -11.40 28.82
N LEU A 274 -16.74 -11.12 28.70
CA LEU A 274 -16.21 -10.11 27.77
C LEU A 274 -15.83 -10.66 26.39
N GLY A 275 -16.15 -11.93 26.12
CA GLY A 275 -16.03 -12.54 24.81
C GLY A 275 -14.60 -12.95 24.45
N ASP A 276 -14.11 -12.43 23.32
CA ASP A 276 -12.83 -12.72 22.68
C ASP A 276 -11.64 -11.99 23.29
N PHE A 277 -11.88 -11.03 24.17
CA PHE A 277 -10.82 -10.32 24.89
C PHE A 277 -10.24 -11.24 25.98
N ARG A 278 -8.99 -11.69 25.86
CA ARG A 278 -8.39 -12.54 26.89
C ARG A 278 -7.97 -11.69 28.06
N ASN A 279 -8.09 -12.26 29.24
CA ASN A 279 -7.73 -11.60 30.48
C ASN A 279 -6.23 -11.26 30.48
N GLY A 280 -5.88 -9.99 30.67
CA GLY A 280 -4.50 -9.51 30.61
C GLY A 280 -3.97 -9.17 29.22
N ASP A 281 -4.80 -9.23 28.16
CA ASP A 281 -4.39 -8.80 26.82
C ASP A 281 -4.10 -7.28 26.77
N PRO A 282 -3.16 -6.83 25.91
CA PRO A 282 -2.91 -5.40 25.70
C PRO A 282 -4.14 -4.70 25.14
N LEU A 283 -4.34 -3.44 25.50
CA LEU A 283 -5.38 -2.61 24.88
C LEU A 283 -4.81 -1.97 23.63
N VAL A 284 -5.51 -2.08 22.51
CA VAL A 284 -5.07 -1.48 21.25
C VAL A 284 -5.73 -0.11 21.09
N MET A 285 -4.94 0.95 21.25
CA MET A 285 -5.34 2.30 20.87
C MET A 285 -4.98 2.52 19.40
N GLU A 286 -5.96 2.98 18.63
CA GLU A 286 -5.81 3.32 17.22
C GLU A 286 -6.07 4.82 17.03
N ILE A 287 -5.22 5.47 16.25
CA ILE A 287 -5.43 6.82 15.74
C ILE A 287 -5.89 6.69 14.30
N ALA A 288 -7.03 7.30 13.98
CA ALA A 288 -7.59 7.31 12.64
C ALA A 288 -7.79 8.75 12.15
N ALA A 289 -7.56 8.99 10.86
CA ALA A 289 -8.06 10.16 10.16
C ALA A 289 -9.46 9.85 9.66
N VAL A 290 -10.43 10.72 9.91
CA VAL A 290 -11.81 10.58 9.43
C VAL A 290 -12.21 11.79 8.60
N ASP A 291 -12.86 11.53 7.46
CA ASP A 291 -13.61 12.53 6.74
C ASP A 291 -15.10 12.40 7.08
N ARG A 292 -15.74 13.52 7.36
CA ARG A 292 -17.16 13.60 7.71
C ARG A 292 -17.95 14.42 6.69
N ARG A 293 -17.28 15.01 5.71
CA ARG A 293 -17.88 15.77 4.61
C ARG A 293 -18.64 14.80 3.69
N GLY A 294 -19.77 15.25 3.16
CA GLY A 294 -20.58 14.46 2.22
C GLY A 294 -21.45 13.36 2.82
N SER A 295 -21.53 13.24 4.16
CA SER A 295 -22.40 12.23 4.79
C SER A 295 -23.89 12.59 4.66
N VAL A 296 -24.58 11.98 3.69
CA VAL A 296 -26.00 12.21 3.38
C VAL A 296 -26.97 11.51 4.34
N THR A 297 -26.52 10.50 5.08
CA THR A 297 -27.36 9.76 6.05
C THR A 297 -27.00 10.16 7.47
N SER A 298 -27.70 11.17 7.99
CA SER A 298 -27.53 11.74 9.34
C SER A 298 -26.19 12.46 9.58
N THR A 299 -26.31 13.71 10.04
CA THR A 299 -25.22 14.61 10.41
C THR A 299 -24.20 13.90 11.32
N GLY A 300 -23.01 13.59 10.78
CA GLY A 300 -21.88 13.06 11.54
C GLY A 300 -21.52 11.58 11.36
N ASN A 301 -21.96 10.89 10.30
CA ASN A 301 -21.32 9.63 9.91
C ASN A 301 -19.99 9.90 9.18
N VAL A 302 -19.06 8.96 9.30
CA VAL A 302 -17.76 9.03 8.63
C VAL A 302 -17.95 8.55 7.18
N SER A 303 -17.51 9.34 6.20
CA SER A 303 -17.53 8.97 4.77
C SER A 303 -16.29 8.15 4.40
N LYS A 304 -15.10 8.59 4.81
CA LYS A 304 -13.82 7.87 4.66
C LYS A 304 -13.06 7.82 5.98
N MET A 305 -12.37 6.70 6.24
CA MET A 305 -11.56 6.50 7.45
C MET A 305 -10.25 5.80 7.10
N THR A 306 -9.14 6.39 7.54
CA THR A 306 -7.80 5.83 7.36
C THR A 306 -7.15 5.61 8.72
N SER A 307 -6.69 4.39 8.98
CA SER A 307 -5.92 4.08 10.19
C SER A 307 -4.51 4.65 10.06
N LEU A 308 -4.15 5.60 10.92
CA LEU A 308 -2.84 6.26 10.88
C LEU A 308 -1.81 5.54 11.75
N ALA A 309 -2.20 5.14 12.95
CA ALA A 309 -1.29 4.51 13.90
C ALA A 309 -2.03 3.59 14.86
N ARG A 310 -1.32 2.59 15.39
CA ARG A 310 -1.83 1.65 16.41
C ARG A 310 -0.74 1.40 17.43
N ILE A 311 -1.16 1.29 18.68
CA ILE A 311 -0.25 0.93 19.77
C ILE A 311 -0.95 0.01 20.76
N GLU A 312 -0.18 -0.93 21.29
CA GLU A 312 -0.58 -1.80 22.39
C GLU A 312 -0.21 -1.17 23.73
N LEU A 313 -1.20 -0.98 24.59
CA LEU A 313 -1.05 -0.43 25.94
C LEU A 313 -1.14 -1.55 26.96
N THR A 314 -0.08 -1.65 27.76
CA THR A 314 -0.01 -2.48 28.97
C THR A 314 0.16 -1.64 30.23
N ASN A 315 0.39 -0.32 30.08
CA ASN A 315 0.62 0.62 31.17
C ASN A 315 -0.70 0.98 31.89
N GLU A 316 -0.72 0.86 33.20
CA GLU A 316 -1.84 1.36 34.03
C GLU A 316 -1.69 2.85 34.37
N GLU A 317 -0.45 3.37 34.36
CA GLU A 317 -0.19 4.78 34.58
C GLU A 317 -0.31 5.60 33.28
N PRO A 318 -0.76 6.87 33.34
CA PRO A 318 -0.89 7.72 32.16
C PRO A 318 0.46 7.98 31.50
N LYS A 319 0.58 7.67 30.20
CA LYS A 319 1.75 7.98 29.39
C LYS A 319 1.37 8.78 28.16
N TRP A 320 2.30 9.62 27.69
CA TRP A 320 2.20 10.27 26.40
C TRP A 320 2.66 9.31 25.31
N PHE A 321 1.82 9.20 24.27
CA PHE A 321 2.15 8.51 23.03
C PHE A 321 2.11 9.52 21.91
N GLU A 322 3.07 9.44 21.00
CA GLU A 322 3.29 10.43 19.95
C GLU A 322 3.52 9.74 18.61
N TRP A 323 2.93 10.29 17.56
CA TRP A 323 3.12 9.84 16.18
C TRP A 323 3.21 11.02 15.24
N GLU A 324 4.06 10.90 14.24
CA GLU A 324 4.03 11.74 13.05
C GLU A 324 3.25 11.03 11.96
N VAL A 325 2.17 11.65 11.50
CA VAL A 325 1.21 11.04 10.57
C VAL A 325 0.85 12.02 9.47
N TYR A 326 0.65 11.51 8.26
CA TYR A 326 0.08 12.33 7.18
C TYR A 326 -1.43 12.41 7.33
N MET A 327 -1.98 13.63 7.24
CA MET A 327 -3.42 13.87 7.19
C MET A 327 -3.77 14.75 6.00
N GLU A 328 -4.86 14.42 5.31
CA GLU A 328 -5.42 15.25 4.23
C GLU A 328 -6.23 16.41 4.78
N ALA A 329 -6.22 17.54 4.05
CA ALA A 329 -7.05 18.69 4.35
C ALA A 329 -8.54 18.30 4.51
N GLY A 330 -9.11 18.71 5.64
CA GLY A 330 -10.48 18.44 6.04
C GLY A 330 -10.70 17.12 6.79
N TYR A 331 -9.66 16.31 7.00
CA TYR A 331 -9.76 15.15 7.88
C TYR A 331 -9.56 15.54 9.34
N GLU A 332 -10.20 14.79 10.23
CA GLU A 332 -10.12 14.97 11.68
C GLU A 332 -9.47 13.74 12.33
N PRO A 333 -8.71 13.89 13.42
CA PRO A 333 -8.18 12.74 14.15
C PRO A 333 -9.22 12.17 15.11
N GLU A 334 -9.27 10.85 15.19
CA GLU A 334 -10.04 10.09 16.18
C GLU A 334 -9.17 9.11 16.94
N VAL A 335 -9.40 9.01 18.25
CA VAL A 335 -8.82 7.97 19.10
C VAL A 335 -9.84 6.85 19.27
N ARG A 336 -9.45 5.62 18.95
CA ARG A 336 -10.33 4.45 18.94
C ARG A 336 -9.77 3.34 19.82
N PHE A 337 -10.64 2.62 20.51
CA PHE A 337 -10.27 1.44 21.27
C PHE A 337 -10.51 0.18 20.42
N ARG A 338 -9.53 -0.19 19.60
CA ARG A 338 -9.70 -1.10 18.46
C ARG A 338 -10.12 -2.51 18.86
N ASN A 339 -9.47 -3.10 19.87
CA ASN A 339 -9.83 -4.41 20.41
C ASN A 339 -10.76 -4.32 21.64
N GLY A 340 -11.35 -3.16 21.90
CA GLY A 340 -12.11 -2.90 23.12
C GLY A 340 -13.39 -3.74 23.27
N PRO A 341 -14.07 -3.63 24.42
CA PRO A 341 -15.14 -4.53 24.80
C PRO A 341 -16.39 -4.39 23.93
N LEU A 342 -17.29 -5.37 24.05
CA LEU A 342 -18.58 -5.43 23.36
C LEU A 342 -19.37 -4.11 23.44
N ALA A 343 -20.24 -3.88 22.45
CA ALA A 343 -21.18 -2.76 22.48
C ALA A 343 -22.00 -2.75 23.78
N ALA A 344 -22.27 -1.56 24.31
CA ALA A 344 -22.82 -1.29 25.64
C ALA A 344 -24.04 -2.13 25.96
N LYS A 345 -25.03 -2.16 25.05
CA LYS A 345 -26.28 -2.91 25.24
C LYS A 345 -26.01 -4.41 25.42
N ARG A 346 -25.08 -4.96 24.65
CA ARG A 346 -24.66 -6.36 24.78
C ARG A 346 -23.85 -6.56 26.05
N MET A 347 -22.95 -5.64 26.39
CA MET A 347 -22.14 -5.71 27.59
C MET A 347 -23.01 -5.70 28.86
N VAL A 348 -24.00 -4.81 28.97
CA VAL A 348 -24.96 -4.79 30.09
C VAL A 348 -25.68 -6.14 30.23
N ARG A 349 -26.17 -6.70 29.12
CA ARG A 349 -26.81 -8.01 29.12
C ARG A 349 -25.84 -9.08 29.63
N VAL A 350 -24.65 -9.19 29.04
CA VAL A 350 -23.74 -10.28 29.36
C VAL A 350 -23.16 -10.16 30.78
N LEU A 351 -22.86 -8.96 31.25
CA LEU A 351 -22.39 -8.74 32.63
C LEU A 351 -23.46 -9.13 33.66
N THR A 352 -24.73 -8.79 33.41
CA THR A 352 -25.83 -9.13 34.33
C THR A 352 -26.33 -10.58 34.21
N THR A 353 -25.84 -11.36 33.24
CA THR A 353 -26.21 -12.79 33.09
C THR A 353 -25.05 -13.74 33.33
N GLN A 354 -23.87 -13.48 32.76
CA GLN A 354 -22.70 -14.37 32.79
C GLN A 354 -21.69 -14.00 33.88
N ALA A 355 -21.71 -12.76 34.35
CA ALA A 355 -20.91 -12.31 35.50
C ALA A 355 -21.83 -11.90 36.67
N ALA A 356 -23.03 -12.50 36.75
CA ALA A 356 -24.05 -12.18 37.75
C ALA A 356 -23.61 -12.51 39.20
N ASP A 357 -22.61 -13.37 39.35
CA ASP A 357 -21.98 -13.70 40.63
C ASP A 357 -21.22 -12.51 41.24
N LYS A 358 -20.80 -11.55 40.41
CA LYS A 358 -19.94 -10.44 40.84
C LYS A 358 -20.68 -9.44 41.74
N PRO A 359 -20.10 -9.04 42.89
CA PRO A 359 -20.73 -8.12 43.83
C PRO A 359 -21.21 -6.82 43.19
N GLU A 360 -20.44 -6.27 42.25
CA GLU A 360 -20.78 -5.02 41.56
C GLU A 360 -22.01 -5.09 40.65
N PHE A 361 -22.42 -6.30 40.20
CA PHE A 361 -23.58 -6.46 39.31
C PHE A 361 -24.84 -6.92 40.03
N LYS A 362 -24.73 -7.46 41.26
CA LYS A 362 -25.86 -7.93 42.08
C LYS A 362 -27.02 -6.91 42.18
N PRO A 363 -26.78 -5.60 42.38
CA PRO A 363 -27.88 -4.63 42.47
C PRO A 363 -28.74 -4.52 41.21
N PHE A 364 -28.19 -4.90 40.04
CA PHE A 364 -28.81 -4.63 38.74
C PHE A 364 -29.50 -5.85 38.11
N ILE A 365 -29.28 -7.07 38.62
CA ILE A 365 -29.75 -8.32 38.00
C ILE A 365 -31.28 -8.32 37.84
N ASN A 366 -31.99 -8.01 38.92
CA ASN A 366 -33.46 -8.05 38.98
C ASN A 366 -34.14 -6.77 38.47
N MET A 367 -33.35 -5.76 38.06
CA MET A 367 -33.93 -4.55 37.47
C MET A 367 -34.51 -4.85 36.09
N LYS A 368 -35.66 -4.25 35.77
CA LYS A 368 -36.22 -4.24 34.41
C LYS A 368 -35.24 -3.55 33.45
N PRO A 369 -35.19 -3.94 32.15
CA PRO A 369 -34.36 -3.26 31.16
C PRO A 369 -34.70 -1.76 31.09
N SER A 370 -33.78 -0.91 31.56
CA SER A 370 -33.93 0.54 31.61
C SER A 370 -32.59 1.25 31.40
N LEU A 371 -32.63 2.57 31.15
CA LEU A 371 -31.42 3.41 31.09
C LEU A 371 -30.66 3.40 32.41
N GLU A 372 -31.37 3.40 33.52
CA GLU A 372 -30.81 3.34 34.86
C GLU A 372 -30.02 2.05 35.08
N LYS A 373 -30.60 0.88 34.72
CA LYS A 373 -29.89 -0.42 34.77
C LYS A 373 -28.62 -0.36 33.91
N GLY A 374 -28.73 0.15 32.68
CA GLY A 374 -27.59 0.26 31.77
C GLY A 374 -26.47 1.13 32.33
N HIS A 375 -26.79 2.34 32.79
CA HIS A 375 -25.82 3.24 33.40
C HIS A 375 -25.20 2.66 34.67
N GLY A 376 -26.00 2.05 35.55
CA GLY A 376 -25.52 1.45 36.79
C GLY A 376 -24.52 0.32 36.55
N VAL A 377 -24.85 -0.62 35.67
CA VAL A 377 -23.96 -1.74 35.31
C VAL A 377 -22.66 -1.24 34.68
N LEU A 378 -22.74 -0.29 33.76
CA LEU A 378 -21.55 0.27 33.11
C LEU A 378 -20.70 1.07 34.12
N LYS A 379 -21.31 1.84 35.03
CA LYS A 379 -20.58 2.56 36.08
C LYS A 379 -19.86 1.61 37.04
N ALA A 380 -20.45 0.45 37.32
CA ALA A 380 -19.91 -0.58 38.21
C ALA A 380 -18.83 -1.45 37.55
N TYR A 381 -18.67 -1.37 36.23
CA TYR A 381 -17.73 -2.16 35.44
C TYR A 381 -16.26 -1.84 35.77
N LYS A 382 -15.46 -2.88 36.00
CA LYS A 382 -14.03 -2.82 36.34
C LYS A 382 -13.10 -3.45 35.31
N GLY A 383 -13.62 -3.80 34.13
CA GLY A 383 -12.86 -4.50 33.08
C GLY A 383 -12.05 -3.55 32.19
N PRO A 384 -11.65 -4.01 30.99
CA PRO A 384 -10.82 -3.29 30.04
C PRO A 384 -11.40 -1.94 29.64
N ARG A 385 -10.62 -0.87 29.90
CA ARG A 385 -10.95 0.51 29.58
C ARG A 385 -9.72 1.21 29.04
N LEU A 386 -9.82 1.74 27.83
CA LEU A 386 -8.83 2.68 27.33
C LEU A 386 -9.15 4.05 27.91
N ARG A 387 -8.27 4.55 28.78
CA ARG A 387 -8.43 5.84 29.46
C ARG A 387 -7.63 6.91 28.73
N VAL A 388 -8.26 8.03 28.43
CA VAL A 388 -7.66 9.17 27.72
C VAL A 388 -7.85 10.44 28.52
N TRP A 389 -6.76 11.16 28.78
CA TRP A 389 -6.78 12.45 29.50
C TRP A 389 -6.78 13.63 28.56
N GLU A 390 -5.93 13.55 27.53
CA GLU A 390 -5.63 14.68 26.66
C GLU A 390 -5.22 14.19 25.27
N ILE A 391 -5.62 14.96 24.27
CA ILE A 391 -5.18 14.81 22.88
C ILE A 391 -4.56 16.14 22.46
N GLY A 392 -3.38 16.07 21.87
CA GLY A 392 -2.69 17.19 21.22
C GLY A 392 -2.49 16.91 19.74
N VAL A 393 -2.63 17.94 18.91
CA VAL A 393 -2.33 17.88 17.48
C VAL A 393 -1.51 19.10 17.11
N GLU A 394 -0.38 18.90 16.44
CA GLU A 394 0.51 19.96 16.00
C GLU A 394 0.85 19.78 14.53
N GLY A 395 0.70 20.85 13.74
CA GLY A 395 1.06 20.83 12.33
C GLY A 395 0.26 21.83 11.48
N PRO A 396 0.39 21.77 10.15
CA PRO A 396 1.25 20.82 9.44
C PRO A 396 2.74 21.14 9.65
N HIS A 397 3.58 20.12 9.70
CA HIS A 397 5.03 20.22 9.61
C HIS A 397 5.40 20.32 8.14
N VAL A 398 5.92 21.49 7.76
CA VAL A 398 6.27 21.80 6.38
C VAL A 398 7.79 21.92 6.29
N GLU A 399 8.44 20.88 5.77
CA GLU A 399 9.89 20.91 5.55
C GLU A 399 10.29 21.88 4.43
N ALA A 400 9.59 21.81 3.29
CA ALA A 400 9.82 22.65 2.13
C ALA A 400 8.51 23.29 1.63
N TRP A 401 8.60 24.53 1.16
CA TRP A 401 7.49 25.24 0.52
C TRP A 401 7.96 26.03 -0.70
N PRO A 402 7.27 25.92 -1.85
CA PRO A 402 6.19 24.97 -2.15
C PRO A 402 6.64 23.50 -2.07
N SER A 403 5.69 22.56 -2.03
CA SER A 403 6.00 21.13 -1.96
C SER A 403 6.89 20.64 -3.12
N ALA A 404 7.48 19.45 -2.97
CA ALA A 404 8.24 18.82 -4.06
C ALA A 404 7.39 18.65 -5.33
N GLY A 405 6.13 18.23 -5.20
CA GLY A 405 5.19 18.14 -6.30
C GLY A 405 4.93 19.45 -7.03
N HIS A 406 4.73 20.53 -6.26
CA HIS A 406 4.55 21.85 -6.88
C HIS A 406 5.79 22.26 -7.70
N ARG A 407 6.98 22.09 -7.13
CA ARG A 407 8.24 22.43 -7.83
C ARG A 407 8.46 21.56 -9.07
N ALA A 408 8.06 20.28 -9.02
CA ALA A 408 8.12 19.39 -10.18
C ALA A 408 7.21 19.88 -11.32
N LEU A 409 6.05 20.48 -11.00
CA LEU A 409 5.09 20.98 -11.98
C LEU A 409 5.44 22.37 -12.54
N TYR A 410 5.97 23.27 -11.71
CA TYR A 410 6.05 24.70 -12.05
C TYR A 410 7.47 25.30 -12.00
N GLY A 411 8.49 24.54 -11.60
CA GLY A 411 9.86 25.02 -11.36
C GLY A 411 10.03 25.67 -9.99
#